data_AF-A0A183KPZ1-F1
#
_entry.id   AF-A0A183KPZ1-F1
#
_cell.length_a   1.000
_cell.length_b   1.000
_cell.length_c   1.000
_cell.angle_alpha   90.00
_cell.angle_beta   90.00
_cell.angle_gamma   90.00
#
_symmetry.space_group_name_H-M   'P 1'
#
loop_
_entity.id
_entity.type
_entity.pdbx_description
1 polymer ?
#
loop_
_entity_poly.entity_id
_entity_poly.type
_entity_poly.pdbx_seq_one_letter_code
_entity_poly.pdbx_strand_id
1 'polypeptide(L)' 'MSYLFAPSSTNNLRGHSKKVHKPRSNKLKVGFRFSHRVVSHWNALPEQVVSAPSMNTFKEKLDLHWKAMRQD' A
#
# COMPACT_ATOMS: atom_id res chain seq x y z
N MET A 1 11.05 8.37 18.57
CA MET A 1 10.01 7.37 18.23
C MET A 1 10.32 6.80 16.86
N SER A 2 10.56 5.50 16.72
CA SER A 2 10.73 4.85 15.42
C SER A 2 9.36 4.54 14.83
N TYR A 3 8.94 5.27 13.81
CA TYR A 3 7.71 4.98 13.09
C TYR A 3 7.89 3.69 12.29
N LEU A 4 7.06 2.67 12.56
CA LEU A 4 7.05 1.40 11.80
C LEU A 4 6.80 1.62 10.29
N PHE A 5 6.15 2.74 9.95
CA PHE A 5 5.86 3.16 8.59
C PHE A 5 6.32 4.60 8.42
N ALA A 6 7.13 4.85 7.40
CA ALA A 6 7.58 6.19 7.02
C ALA A 6 7.02 6.56 5.65
N PRO A 7 6.60 7.81 5.41
CA PRO A 7 6.21 8.28 4.09
C PRO A 7 7.32 8.00 3.07
N SER A 8 6.94 7.65 1.84
CA SER A 8 7.89 7.53 0.75
C SER A 8 8.37 8.93 0.33
N SER A 9 9.68 9.17 0.36
CA SER A 9 10.29 10.43 -0.10
C SER A 9 10.44 10.53 -1.62
N THR A 10 10.11 9.47 -2.35
CA THR A 10 10.29 9.41 -3.79
C THR A 10 9.03 9.88 -4.50
N ASN A 11 9.13 11.00 -5.23
CA ASN A 11 8.11 11.52 -6.15
C ASN A 11 8.03 10.70 -7.44
N ASN A 12 7.99 9.36 -7.33
CA ASN A 12 7.92 8.49 -8.50
C ASN A 12 6.62 8.75 -9.27
N LEU A 13 6.72 8.95 -10.58
CA LEU A 13 5.61 9.11 -11.53
C LEU A 13 4.66 7.89 -11.59
N ARG A 14 4.91 6.82 -10.81
CA ARG A 14 4.17 5.56 -10.82
C ARG A 14 3.72 5.14 -9.42
N GLY A 15 2.46 4.71 -9.34
CA GLY A 15 1.75 4.39 -8.10
C GLY A 15 0.92 5.58 -7.62
N HIS A 16 0.57 5.57 -6.33
CA HIS A 16 -0.29 6.59 -5.74
C HIS A 16 0.48 7.58 -4.84
N SER A 17 -0.14 8.72 -4.54
CA SER A 17 0.42 9.88 -3.82
C SER A 17 0.76 9.64 -2.34
N LYS A 18 0.22 8.57 -1.74
CA LYS A 18 0.34 8.26 -0.29
C LYS A 18 1.22 7.04 0.01
N LYS A 19 2.20 6.74 -0.83
CA LYS A 19 3.05 5.56 -0.67
C LYS A 19 3.87 5.60 0.62
N VAL A 20 4.13 4.41 1.15
CA VAL A 20 4.97 4.18 2.33
C VAL A 20 6.33 3.63 1.89
N HIS A 21 7.41 4.11 2.53
CA HIS A 21 8.75 3.61 2.29
C HIS A 21 8.84 2.12 2.62
N LYS A 22 9.29 1.33 1.65
CA LYS A 22 9.56 -0.10 1.82
C LYS A 22 11.09 -0.29 1.89
N PRO A 23 11.67 -0.57 3.07
CA PRO A 23 13.10 -0.86 3.17
C PRO A 23 13.44 -2.05 2.28
N ARG A 24 14.44 -1.92 1.42
CA ARG A 24 14.91 -3.06 0.62
C ARG A 24 15.59 -4.07 1.53
N SER A 25 15.27 -5.34 1.36
CA SER A 25 15.96 -6.43 2.05
C SER A 25 15.99 -7.65 1.16
N ASN A 26 17.14 -8.34 1.14
CA ASN A 26 17.32 -9.58 0.39
C ASN A 26 16.99 -10.81 1.25
N LYS A 27 16.63 -10.63 2.54
CA LYS A 27 16.32 -11.72 3.45
C LYS A 27 14.85 -12.12 3.32
N LEU A 28 14.58 -13.38 2.96
CA LEU A 28 13.21 -13.92 2.85
C LEU A 28 12.38 -13.67 4.12
N LYS A 29 12.96 -13.88 5.30
CA LYS A 29 12.31 -13.63 6.60
C LYS A 29 11.80 -12.18 6.76
N VAL A 30 12.45 -11.20 6.14
CA VAL A 30 12.01 -9.80 6.19
C VAL A 30 10.79 -9.59 5.31
N GLY A 31 10.73 -10.23 4.13
CA GLY A 31 9.55 -10.20 3.25
C GLY A 31 8.28 -10.76 3.89
N PHE A 32 8.41 -11.76 4.76
CA PHE A 32 7.28 -12.34 5.50
C PHE A 32 6.85 -11.53 6.73
N ARG A 33 7.62 -10.54 7.15
CA ARG A 33 7.26 -9.69 8.30
C ARG A 33 6.01 -8.87 7.96
N PHE A 34 5.11 -8.75 8.94
CA PHE A 34 3.87 -8.00 8.81
C PHE A 34 4.06 -6.61 8.21
N SER A 35 5.02 -5.82 8.72
CA SER A 35 5.29 -4.47 8.21
C SER A 35 5.67 -4.45 6.73
N HIS A 36 6.45 -5.43 6.26
CA HIS A 36 6.88 -5.52 4.86
C HIS A 36 5.74 -5.91 3.93
N ARG A 37 4.90 -6.85 4.38
CA ARG A 37 3.69 -7.27 3.68
C ARG A 37 2.70 -6.13 3.55
N VAL A 38 2.36 -5.46 4.65
CA VAL A 38 1.38 -4.36 4.67
C VAL A 38 1.81 -3.23 3.74
N VAL A 39 3.09 -2.83 3.78
CA VAL A 39 3.61 -1.80 2.87
C VAL A 39 3.48 -2.22 1.40
N SER A 40 3.68 -3.51 1.10
CA SER A 40 3.52 -4.03 -0.26
C SER A 40 2.07 -3.95 -0.75
N HIS A 41 1.10 -4.30 0.10
CA HIS A 41 -0.31 -4.24 -0.26
C HIS A 41 -0.77 -2.79 -0.41
N TRP A 42 -0.40 -1.93 0.55
CA TRP A 42 -0.71 -0.51 0.51
C TRP A 42 -0.19 0.16 -0.77
N ASN A 43 1.10 -0.02 -1.08
CA ASN A 43 1.73 0.61 -2.25
C ASN A 43 1.22 0.07 -3.59
N ALA A 44 0.53 -1.08 -3.60
CA ALA A 44 -0.09 -1.65 -4.79
C ALA A 44 -1.50 -1.11 -5.06
N LEU A 45 -2.10 -0.40 -4.09
CA LEU A 45 -3.43 0.19 -4.28
C LEU A 45 -3.39 1.30 -5.35
N PRO A 46 -4.45 1.41 -6.16
CA PRO A 46 -4.56 2.47 -7.16
C PRO A 46 -4.91 3.81 -6.51
N GLU A 47 -4.55 4.92 -7.18
CA GLU A 47 -4.81 6.28 -6.68
C GLU A 47 -6.29 6.48 -6.37
N GLN A 48 -7.22 6.00 -7.21
CA GLN A 48 -8.66 6.21 -7.00
C GLN A 48 -9.20 5.59 -5.72
N VAL A 49 -8.58 4.52 -5.23
CA VAL A 49 -8.92 3.90 -3.94
C VAL A 49 -8.35 4.77 -2.83
N VAL A 50 -7.07 5.13 -2.91
CA VAL A 50 -6.37 5.85 -1.84
C VAL A 50 -6.80 7.31 -1.68
N SER A 51 -7.19 7.98 -2.76
CA SER A 51 -7.68 9.36 -2.77
C SER A 51 -9.18 9.50 -2.48
N ALA A 52 -9.82 8.44 -1.96
CA ALA A 52 -11.24 8.48 -1.61
C ALA A 52 -11.53 9.62 -0.62
N PRO A 53 -12.63 10.36 -0.81
CA PRO A 53 -12.94 11.55 -0.01
C PRO A 53 -13.41 11.23 1.42
N SER A 54 -13.78 9.97 1.69
CA SER A 54 -14.26 9.53 3.00
C SER A 54 -13.78 8.11 3.32
N MET A 55 -13.79 7.76 4.60
CA MET A 55 -13.45 6.41 5.08
C MET A 55 -14.39 5.34 4.51
N ASN A 56 -15.69 5.61 4.40
CA ASN A 56 -16.64 4.63 3.87
C ASN A 56 -16.40 4.39 2.39
N THR A 57 -16.21 5.46 1.61
CA THR A 57 -15.87 5.35 0.19
C THR A 57 -14.55 4.63 -0.02
N PHE A 58 -13.56 4.83 0.86
CA PHE A 58 -12.30 4.07 0.83
C PHE A 58 -12.55 2.57 0.99
N LYS A 59 -13.32 2.17 2.02
CA LYS A 59 -13.64 0.75 2.29
C LYS A 59 -14.36 0.10 1.10
N GLU A 60 -15.38 0.76 0.57
CA GLU A 60 -16.14 0.26 -0.58
C GLU A 60 -15.25 0.06 -1.82
N LYS A 61 -14.43 1.06 -2.16
CA LYS A 61 -13.51 0.97 -3.31
C LYS A 61 -12.43 -0.10 -3.11
N LEU A 62 -11.93 -0.25 -1.88
CA LEU A 62 -10.96 -1.28 -1.53
C LEU A 62 -11.56 -2.67 -1.70
N ASP A 63 -12.78 -2.90 -1.23
CA ASP A 63 -13.48 -4.17 -1.37
C ASP A 63 -13.73 -4.52 -2.84
N LEU A 64 -14.15 -3.55 -3.65
CA LEU A 64 -14.31 -3.73 -5.10
C LEU A 64 -12.98 -4.10 -5.77
N HIS A 65 -11.90 -3.40 -5.42
CA HIS A 65 -10.57 -3.67 -5.96
C HIS A 65 -10.10 -5.11 -5.64
N TRP A 66 -10.28 -5.56 -4.40
CA TRP A 66 -9.92 -6.92 -3.98
C TRP A 66 -10.86 -8.01 -4.51
N LYS A 67 -12.11 -7.68 -4.84
CA LYS A 67 -13.00 -8.60 -5.56
C LYS A 67 -12.53 -8.78 -7.00
N ALA A 68 -12.20 -7.68 -7.69
CA ALA A 68 -11.68 -7.73 -9.05
C ALA A 68 -10.38 -8.55 -9.14
N MET A 69 -9.42 -8.31 -8.24
CA MET A 69 -8.16 -9.08 -8.19
C MET A 69 -8.31 -10.58 -7.90
N ARG A 70 -9.46 -11.03 -7.37
CA ARG A 70 -9.72 -12.44 -7.05
C ARG A 70 -10.40 -13.22 -8.17
N GLN A 71 -10.85 -12.55 -9.22
CA GLN A 71 -11.57 -13.17 -10.34
C GLN A 71 -10.67 -13.50 -11.54
N ASP A 72 -9.37 -13.19 -11.44
CA ASP A 72 -8.29 -13.65 -12.32
C ASP A 72 -7.58 -14.88 -11.72
#